data_AF-A0A210QEY0-F1
#
_entry.id   AF-A0A210QEY0-F1
#
_cell.length_a   1.000
_cell.length_b   1.000
_cell.length_c   1.000
_cell.angle_alpha   90.00
_cell.angle_beta   90.00
_cell.angle_gamma   90.00
#
_symmetry.space_group_name_H-M   'P 1'
#
loop_
_entity.id
_entity.type
_entity.pdbx_description
1 polymer ?
#
loop_
_entity_poly.entity_id
_entity_poly.type
_entity_poly.pdbx_seq_one_letter_code
_entity_poly.pdbx_strand_id
1 'polypeptide(L)'
;MSTTTKQKSSNLDKPLGRGKPEVNIATFALLFSEIVQYSQNRVYSVSELQNKLSDMGQHVGSHLLDLLFVREKGYKREVKLLNMLLFIKNNFWKTLFGKQADTLEHSNDDERTYYIIEAEHLVNKFISVPKDKGKLNCAAFTAGIIEAILNGANFPAKVTAHWHKGTTFMIEFDESVIIRDKMVEGK
;
A
#
# COMPACT_ATOMS: atom_id res chain seq x y z
N MET A 1 -43.47 19.89 -29.11
CA MET A 1 -42.47 20.02 -28.03
C MET A 1 -42.29 18.65 -27.40
N SER A 2 -41.16 17.97 -27.64
CA SER A 2 -40.89 16.66 -27.06
C SER A 2 -40.35 16.83 -25.65
N THR A 3 -41.09 16.36 -24.65
CA THR A 3 -40.68 16.34 -23.25
C THR A 3 -39.76 15.13 -23.02
N THR A 4 -38.45 15.37 -22.93
CA THR A 4 -37.48 14.34 -22.56
C THR A 4 -37.66 14.01 -21.08
N THR A 5 -38.31 12.89 -20.79
CA THR A 5 -38.39 12.31 -19.44
C THR A 5 -36.98 11.96 -18.96
N LYS A 6 -36.50 12.63 -17.91
CA LYS A 6 -35.24 12.28 -17.23
C LYS A 6 -35.40 10.87 -16.63
N GLN A 7 -34.83 9.89 -17.32
CA GLN A 7 -34.71 8.52 -16.82
C GLN A 7 -33.90 8.55 -15.52
N LYS A 8 -34.46 8.04 -14.42
CA LYS A 8 -33.75 7.94 -13.14
C LYS A 8 -32.52 7.05 -13.35
N SER A 9 -31.32 7.60 -13.14
CA SER A 9 -30.09 6.82 -13.23
C SER A 9 -30.13 5.65 -12.24
N SER A 10 -29.78 4.46 -12.72
CA SER A 10 -29.70 3.27 -11.88
C SER A 10 -28.69 3.52 -10.77
N ASN A 11 -28.89 2.93 -9.59
CA ASN A 11 -27.87 2.97 -8.55
C ASN A 11 -26.56 2.29 -9.00
N LEU A 12 -26.63 1.42 -10.02
CA LEU A 12 -25.46 0.82 -10.68
C LEU A 12 -24.69 1.81 -11.56
N ASP A 13 -25.36 2.86 -12.05
CA ASP A 13 -24.75 3.91 -12.88
C ASP A 13 -24.08 5.00 -12.02
N LYS A 14 -24.30 4.97 -10.70
CA LYS A 14 -23.67 5.89 -9.77
C LYS A 14 -22.29 5.34 -9.40
N PRO A 15 -21.20 6.10 -9.63
CA PRO A 15 -19.90 5.68 -9.13
C PRO A 15 -19.99 5.47 -7.62
N LEU A 16 -19.36 4.41 -7.12
CA LEU A 16 -19.28 4.15 -5.69
C LEU A 16 -18.79 5.42 -5.00
N GLY A 17 -19.60 5.94 -4.07
CA GLY A 17 -19.24 7.12 -3.31
C GLY A 17 -17.86 6.95 -2.68
N ARG A 18 -17.04 8.00 -2.71
CA ARG A 18 -15.85 8.09 -1.86
C ARG A 18 -16.37 8.09 -0.43
N GLY A 19 -16.42 6.92 0.20
CA GLY A 19 -16.95 6.78 1.57
C GLY A 19 -16.34 7.85 2.48
N LYS A 20 -17.17 8.46 3.33
CA LYS A 20 -16.66 9.42 4.31
C LYS A 20 -15.91 8.65 5.40
N PRO A 21 -14.71 9.08 5.82
CA PRO A 21 -14.06 8.48 6.96
C PRO A 21 -14.84 8.88 8.23
N GLU A 22 -15.66 7.97 8.73
CA GLU A 22 -16.47 8.15 9.95
C GLU A 22 -15.84 7.48 11.18
N VAL A 23 -14.64 6.91 11.05
CA VAL A 23 -13.99 6.13 12.11
C VAL A 23 -12.86 6.93 12.74
N ASN A 24 -12.86 7.02 14.07
CA ASN A 24 -11.79 7.64 14.84
C ASN A 24 -10.48 6.85 14.65
N ILE A 25 -9.39 7.56 14.38
CA ILE A 25 -8.05 6.98 14.21
C ILE A 25 -7.60 6.15 15.42
N ALA A 26 -8.04 6.50 16.63
CA ALA A 26 -7.76 5.76 17.85
C ALA A 26 -8.30 4.31 17.80
N THR A 27 -9.42 4.07 17.09
CA THR A 27 -9.98 2.73 16.92
C THR A 27 -9.03 1.84 16.13
N PHE A 28 -8.43 2.36 15.04
CA PHE A 28 -7.42 1.65 14.28
C PHE A 28 -6.16 1.42 15.14
N ALA A 29 -5.71 2.44 15.87
CA ALA A 29 -4.53 2.35 16.73
C ALA A 29 -4.64 1.22 17.77
N LEU A 30 -5.76 1.16 18.50
CA LEU A 30 -6.01 0.14 19.53
C LEU A 30 -6.10 -1.26 18.92
N LEU A 31 -6.86 -1.42 17.83
CA LEU A 31 -6.98 -2.70 17.14
C LEU A 31 -5.63 -3.19 16.62
N PHE A 32 -4.86 -2.30 15.97
CA PHE A 32 -3.57 -2.66 15.39
C PHE A 32 -2.55 -3.00 16.47
N SER A 33 -2.54 -2.27 17.60
CA SER A 33 -1.71 -2.61 18.76
C SER A 33 -1.97 -4.02 19.26
N GLU A 34 -3.24 -4.41 19.40
CA GLU A 34 -3.62 -5.77 19.82
C GLU A 34 -3.25 -6.84 18.77
N ILE A 35 -3.36 -6.54 17.48
CA ILE A 35 -2.89 -7.44 16.40
C ILE A 35 -1.38 -7.71 16.53
N VAL A 36 -0.60 -6.65 16.79
CA VAL A 36 0.85 -6.77 16.96
C VAL A 36 1.18 -7.59 18.21
N GLN A 37 0.55 -7.30 19.36
CA GLN A 37 0.74 -8.06 20.59
C GLN A 37 0.32 -9.53 20.44
N TYR A 38 -0.84 -9.79 19.84
CA TYR A 38 -1.34 -11.14 19.54
C TYR A 38 -0.35 -11.93 18.69
N SER A 39 0.20 -11.29 17.66
CA SER A 39 1.16 -11.92 16.74
C SER A 39 2.50 -12.17 17.43
N GLN A 40 2.97 -11.20 18.22
CA GLN A 40 4.22 -11.28 18.97
C GLN A 40 4.24 -12.46 19.96
N ASN A 41 3.12 -12.75 20.62
CA ASN A 41 3.01 -13.86 21.57
C ASN A 41 3.05 -15.26 20.91
N ARG A 42 3.14 -15.32 19.57
CA ARG A 42 3.07 -16.57 18.78
C ARG A 42 4.25 -16.73 17.81
N VAL A 43 5.30 -15.93 17.99
CA VAL A 43 6.49 -15.94 17.14
C VAL A 43 7.74 -15.85 18.01
N TYR A 44 8.84 -16.37 17.50
CA TYR A 44 10.11 -16.48 18.23
C TYR A 44 11.12 -15.40 17.84
N SER A 45 10.89 -14.69 16.73
CA SER A 45 11.79 -13.64 16.25
C SER A 45 11.05 -12.39 15.73
N VAL A 46 11.78 -11.27 15.65
CA VAL A 46 11.27 -10.03 15.04
C VAL A 46 10.98 -10.23 13.55
N SER A 47 11.80 -11.04 12.86
CA SER A 47 11.58 -11.35 11.44
C SER A 47 10.29 -12.14 11.23
N GLU A 48 10.00 -13.14 12.06
CA GLU A 48 8.74 -13.87 12.02
C GLU A 48 7.54 -12.95 12.31
N LEU A 49 7.68 -12.03 13.26
CA LEU A 49 6.65 -11.04 13.55
C LEU A 49 6.38 -10.15 12.32
N GLN A 50 7.43 -9.65 11.67
CA GLN A 50 7.31 -8.83 10.47
C GLN A 50 6.67 -9.61 9.31
N ASN A 51 7.06 -10.87 9.09
CA ASN A 51 6.46 -11.72 8.07
C ASN A 51 4.96 -11.91 8.34
N LYS A 52 4.59 -12.24 9.58
CA LYS A 52 3.18 -12.42 9.97
C LYS A 52 2.36 -11.14 9.78
N LEU A 53 2.92 -9.98 10.13
CA LEU A 53 2.27 -8.69 9.86
C LEU A 53 2.16 -8.41 8.37
N SER A 54 3.19 -8.72 7.58
CA SER A 54 3.16 -8.60 6.12
C SER A 54 2.06 -9.47 5.51
N ASP A 55 1.93 -10.73 5.93
CA ASP A 55 0.89 -11.64 5.45
C ASP A 55 -0.52 -11.10 5.72
N MET A 56 -0.75 -10.54 6.91
CA MET A 56 -2.02 -9.87 7.24
C MET A 56 -2.24 -8.63 6.35
N GLY A 57 -1.17 -7.87 6.08
CA GLY A 57 -1.20 -6.73 5.16
C GLY A 57 -1.55 -7.15 3.73
N GLN A 58 -1.02 -8.28 3.25
CA GLN A 58 -1.32 -8.78 1.90
C GLN A 58 -2.81 -9.10 1.73
N HIS A 59 -3.44 -9.70 2.75
CA HIS A 59 -4.89 -9.94 2.73
C HIS A 59 -5.69 -8.64 2.64
N VAL A 60 -5.25 -7.57 3.33
CA VAL A 60 -5.90 -6.26 3.21
C VAL A 60 -5.67 -5.64 1.83
N GLY A 61 -4.45 -5.74 1.30
CA GLY A 61 -4.07 -5.16 0.01
C GLY A 61 -4.79 -5.79 -1.18
N SER A 62 -5.01 -7.10 -1.17
CA SER A 62 -5.72 -7.81 -2.24
C SER A 62 -7.16 -7.31 -2.41
N HIS A 63 -7.85 -7.00 -1.31
CA HIS A 63 -9.20 -6.43 -1.35
C HIS A 63 -9.22 -4.93 -1.68
N LEU A 64 -8.14 -4.21 -1.38
CA LEU A 64 -8.08 -2.76 -1.59
C LEU A 64 -7.85 -2.39 -3.07
N LEU A 65 -7.14 -3.24 -3.82
CA LEU A 65 -6.76 -2.98 -5.21
C LEU A 65 -7.97 -2.66 -6.10
N ASP A 66 -8.97 -3.55 -6.13
CA ASP A 66 -10.15 -3.39 -6.98
C ASP A 66 -10.93 -2.13 -6.59
N LEU A 67 -11.09 -1.89 -5.30
CA LEU A 67 -11.80 -0.72 -4.78
C LEU A 67 -11.12 0.60 -5.19
N LEU A 68 -9.79 0.66 -5.19
CA LEU A 68 -9.05 1.85 -5.62
C LEU A 68 -9.20 2.11 -7.11
N PHE A 69 -9.14 1.07 -7.95
CA PHE A 69 -9.31 1.24 -9.41
C PHE A 69 -10.73 1.68 -9.79
N VAL A 70 -11.75 1.19 -9.08
CA VAL A 70 -13.14 1.61 -9.28
C VAL A 70 -13.35 3.07 -8.85
N ARG A 71 -12.82 3.47 -7.68
CA ARG A 71 -13.10 4.80 -7.10
C ARG A 71 -12.27 5.94 -7.67
N GLU A 72 -11.00 5.69 -7.99
CA GLU A 72 -10.05 6.79 -8.24
C GLU A 72 -9.60 6.89 -9.70
N LYS A 73 -9.66 5.79 -10.46
CA LYS A 73 -9.06 5.71 -11.81
C LYS A 73 -10.06 5.53 -12.94
N GLY A 74 -11.36 5.56 -12.66
CA GLY A 74 -12.39 5.30 -13.69
C GLY A 74 -12.13 3.97 -14.40
N TYR A 75 -11.77 2.93 -13.63
CA TYR A 75 -11.43 1.59 -14.12
C TYR A 75 -10.13 1.47 -14.94
N LYS A 76 -9.32 2.53 -15.04
CA LYS A 76 -8.02 2.48 -15.73
C LYS A 76 -6.95 1.81 -14.86
N ARG A 77 -6.41 0.70 -15.34
CA ARG A 77 -5.24 0.02 -14.75
C ARG A 77 -3.95 0.62 -15.27
N GLU A 78 -2.93 0.71 -14.41
CA GLU A 78 -1.61 1.15 -14.81
C GLU A 78 -0.86 0.02 -15.51
N VAL A 79 -0.14 0.37 -16.58
CA VAL A 79 0.66 -0.57 -17.38
C VAL A 79 2.15 -0.24 -17.35
N LYS A 80 2.50 1.02 -17.03
CA LYS A 80 3.89 1.49 -16.89
C LYS A 80 4.28 1.45 -15.42
N LEU A 81 5.50 0.99 -15.14
CA LEU A 81 6.02 0.83 -13.78
C LEU A 81 6.03 2.14 -13.00
N LEU A 82 6.58 3.20 -13.60
CA LEU A 82 6.64 4.52 -12.95
C LEU A 82 5.25 5.05 -12.58
N ASN A 83 4.25 4.85 -13.44
CA ASN A 83 2.88 5.27 -13.15
C ASN A 83 2.27 4.48 -12.00
N MET A 84 2.57 3.19 -11.89
CA MET A 84 2.12 2.35 -10.78
C MET A 84 2.76 2.78 -9.45
N LEU A 85 4.05 3.09 -9.45
CA LEU A 85 4.75 3.62 -8.28
C LEU A 85 4.22 5.00 -7.86
N LEU A 86 3.96 5.90 -8.82
CA LEU A 86 3.32 7.20 -8.55
C LEU A 86 1.88 7.04 -8.06
N PHE A 87 1.16 6.03 -8.53
CA PHE A 87 -0.15 5.70 -7.99
C PHE A 87 -0.07 5.31 -6.51
N ILE A 88 0.91 4.47 -6.14
CA ILE A 88 1.15 4.07 -4.75
C ILE A 88 1.50 5.30 -3.89
N LYS A 89 2.48 6.11 -4.32
CA LYS A 89 2.92 7.33 -3.60
C LYS A 89 1.77 8.31 -3.34
N ASN A 90 0.86 8.47 -4.31
CA ASN A 90 -0.13 9.54 -4.27
C ASN A 90 -1.52 9.07 -3.84
N ASN A 91 -2.15 8.22 -4.67
CA ASN A 91 -3.58 7.90 -4.56
C ASN A 91 -3.83 6.90 -3.43
N PHE A 92 -3.06 5.82 -3.43
CA PHE A 92 -3.10 4.80 -2.39
C PHE A 92 -2.70 5.38 -1.03
N TRP A 93 -1.58 6.11 -0.97
CA TRP A 93 -1.11 6.72 0.28
C TRP A 93 -2.14 7.68 0.87
N LYS A 94 -2.72 8.54 0.03
CA LYS A 94 -3.76 9.48 0.47
C LYS A 94 -5.02 8.75 0.94
N THR A 95 -5.38 7.63 0.31
CA THR A 95 -6.54 6.83 0.72
C THR A 95 -6.35 6.22 2.11
N LEU A 96 -5.15 5.70 2.42
CA LEU A 96 -4.88 5.06 3.71
C LEU A 96 -4.49 6.03 4.82
N PHE A 97 -3.69 7.05 4.50
CA PHE A 97 -3.01 7.88 5.49
C PHE A 97 -3.37 9.37 5.41
N GLY A 98 -4.22 9.76 4.46
CA GLY A 98 -4.67 11.15 4.30
C GLY A 98 -3.61 12.11 3.72
N LYS A 99 -2.41 11.61 3.39
CA LYS A 99 -1.32 12.37 2.79
C LYS A 99 -0.61 11.56 1.69
N GLN A 100 0.19 12.23 0.86
CA GLN A 100 1.11 11.54 -0.06
C GLN A 100 2.31 10.99 0.72
N ALA A 101 2.96 9.96 0.18
CA ALA A 101 4.23 9.51 0.75
C ALA A 101 5.30 10.59 0.57
N ASP A 102 6.25 10.71 1.50
CA ASP A 102 7.22 11.81 1.46
C ASP A 102 8.16 11.69 0.24
N THR A 103 8.78 10.53 0.01
CA THR A 103 9.75 10.34 -1.08
C THR A 103 9.52 9.03 -1.86
N LEU A 104 9.81 9.07 -3.16
CA LEU A 104 9.96 7.89 -4.03
C LEU A 104 11.34 7.99 -4.69
N GLU A 105 12.23 7.05 -4.42
CA GLU A 105 13.58 6.98 -4.97
C GLU A 105 13.73 5.69 -5.80
N HIS A 106 14.61 5.73 -6.81
CA HIS A 106 15.07 4.55 -7.55
C HIS A 106 16.49 4.24 -7.09
N SER A 107 16.82 2.96 -6.94
CA SER A 107 18.17 2.54 -6.56
C SER A 107 19.17 2.88 -7.67
N ASN A 108 20.32 3.45 -7.30
CA ASN A 108 21.40 3.70 -8.25
C ASN A 108 22.15 2.42 -8.65
N ASP A 109 22.10 1.39 -7.81
CA ASP A 109 22.88 0.16 -7.97
C ASP A 109 22.06 -1.00 -8.56
N ASP A 110 20.72 -0.90 -8.56
CA ASP A 110 19.84 -1.96 -9.04
C ASP A 110 18.57 -1.39 -9.69
N GLU A 111 18.44 -1.59 -11.00
CA GLU A 111 17.28 -1.12 -11.77
C GLU A 111 15.94 -1.71 -11.28
N ARG A 112 15.97 -2.86 -10.60
CA ARG A 112 14.77 -3.53 -10.07
C ARG A 112 14.30 -2.97 -8.73
N THR A 113 15.09 -2.12 -8.08
CA THR A 113 14.84 -1.72 -6.69
C THR A 113 14.41 -0.26 -6.58
N TYR A 114 13.26 -0.04 -5.95
CA TYR A 114 12.69 1.28 -5.66
C TYR A 114 12.41 1.45 -4.16
N TYR A 115 12.39 2.68 -3.69
CA TYR A 115 12.18 3.02 -2.28
C TYR A 115 11.04 4.01 -2.12
N ILE A 116 10.09 3.71 -1.24
CA ILE A 116 9.15 4.71 -0.70
C ILE A 116 9.60 5.04 0.71
N ILE A 117 9.81 6.33 1.01
CA ILE A 117 10.36 6.77 2.29
C ILE A 117 9.37 7.68 2.98
N GLU A 118 9.18 7.42 4.27
CA GLU A 118 8.37 8.20 5.21
C GLU A 118 9.23 8.61 6.39
N ALA A 119 9.31 9.91 6.68
CA ALA A 119 10.02 10.40 7.86
C ALA A 119 9.38 9.82 9.15
N GLU A 120 8.03 9.79 9.19
CA GLU A 120 7.26 9.23 10.28
C GLU A 120 6.03 8.46 9.77
N HIS A 121 6.11 7.13 9.73
CA HIS A 121 4.99 6.31 9.29
C HIS A 121 3.91 6.16 10.37
N LEU A 122 2.65 6.36 10.00
CA LEU A 122 1.49 6.40 10.91
C LEU A 122 1.35 5.13 11.76
N VAL A 123 1.59 3.97 11.16
CA VAL A 123 1.47 2.66 11.82
C VAL A 123 2.48 2.51 12.98
N ASN A 124 3.66 3.12 12.85
CA ASN A 124 4.68 3.09 13.89
C ASN A 124 4.37 4.08 15.04
N LYS A 125 3.47 5.06 14.85
CA LYS A 125 3.05 5.99 15.92
C LYS A 125 2.12 5.37 16.96
N PHE A 126 1.43 4.29 16.60
CA PHE A 126 0.39 3.68 17.45
C PHE A 126 0.88 2.52 18.31
N ILE A 127 2.15 2.14 18.16
CA ILE A 127 2.76 1.03 18.87
C ILE A 127 3.86 1.53 19.78
N SER A 128 3.76 1.18 21.06
CA SER A 128 4.87 1.35 21.98
C SER A 128 5.81 0.17 21.80
N VAL A 129 6.94 0.37 21.12
CA VAL A 129 7.96 -0.68 21.00
C VAL A 129 8.64 -0.85 22.37
N PRO A 130 8.61 -2.06 22.99
CA PRO A 130 9.31 -2.30 24.24
C PRO A 130 10.81 -2.01 24.10
N LYS A 131 11.41 -1.36 25.12
CA LYS A 131 12.81 -0.88 25.08
C LYS A 131 13.84 -1.99 24.84
N ASP A 132 13.49 -3.22 25.20
CA ASP A 132 14.28 -4.44 25.05
C ASP A 132 14.25 -5.04 23.62
N LYS A 133 13.31 -4.59 22.75
CA LYS A 133 13.08 -5.17 21.42
C LYS A 133 13.36 -4.19 20.27
N GLY A 134 14.41 -3.39 20.44
CA GLY A 134 14.84 -2.39 19.47
C GLY A 134 14.77 -2.88 18.01
N LYS A 135 14.34 -1.98 17.11
CA LYS A 135 14.14 -2.16 15.66
C LYS A 135 12.90 -2.94 15.20
N LEU A 136 11.86 -3.14 16.03
CA LEU A 136 10.56 -3.59 15.52
C LEU A 136 10.03 -2.56 14.50
N ASN A 137 9.83 -2.96 13.25
CA ASN A 137 9.18 -2.13 12.24
C ASN A 137 7.84 -2.75 11.85
N CYS A 138 6.74 -2.28 12.45
CA CYS A 138 5.39 -2.74 12.12
C CYS A 138 4.87 -2.17 10.80
N ALA A 139 5.63 -1.28 10.16
CA ALA A 139 5.40 -0.94 8.77
C ALA A 139 5.52 -2.17 7.84
N ALA A 140 6.03 -3.32 8.31
CA ALA A 140 5.90 -4.60 7.61
C ALA A 140 4.45 -4.92 7.21
N PHE A 141 3.45 -4.53 8.01
CA PHE A 141 2.04 -4.63 7.64
C PHE A 141 1.72 -3.80 6.38
N THR A 142 2.19 -2.55 6.32
CA THR A 142 2.02 -1.70 5.13
C THR A 142 2.82 -2.22 3.94
N ALA A 143 4.02 -2.78 4.16
CA ALA A 143 4.80 -3.44 3.11
C ALA A 143 4.00 -4.58 2.46
N GLY A 144 3.34 -5.42 3.26
CA GLY A 144 2.46 -6.47 2.74
C GLY A 144 1.29 -5.94 1.91
N ILE A 145 0.67 -4.82 2.32
CA ILE A 145 -0.38 -4.17 1.51
C ILE A 145 0.16 -3.74 0.15
N ILE A 146 1.33 -3.08 0.13
CA ILE A 146 1.98 -2.62 -1.11
C ILE A 146 2.32 -3.81 -2.01
N GLU A 147 2.89 -4.88 -1.44
CA GLU A 147 3.24 -6.11 -2.15
C GLU A 147 2.01 -6.72 -2.83
N ALA A 148 0.88 -6.86 -2.11
CA ALA A 148 -0.34 -7.41 -2.68
C ALA A 148 -0.94 -6.53 -3.80
N ILE A 149 -0.85 -5.21 -3.67
CA ILE A 149 -1.31 -4.27 -4.70
C ILE A 149 -0.46 -4.39 -5.98
N LEU A 150 0.87 -4.42 -5.83
CA LEU A 150 1.79 -4.56 -6.96
C LEU A 150 1.58 -5.90 -7.67
N ASN A 151 1.54 -6.99 -6.90
CA ASN A 151 1.35 -8.34 -7.43
C ASN A 151 -0.03 -8.49 -8.10
N GLY A 152 -1.10 -7.98 -7.49
CA GLY A 152 -2.44 -7.98 -8.09
C GLY A 152 -2.59 -7.08 -9.31
N ALA A 153 -1.77 -6.02 -9.41
CA ALA A 153 -1.68 -5.16 -10.59
C ALA A 153 -0.74 -5.73 -11.68
N ASN A 154 -0.24 -6.96 -11.52
CA ASN A 154 0.69 -7.62 -12.44
C ASN A 154 2.07 -6.93 -12.51
N PHE A 155 2.55 -6.37 -11.40
CA PHE A 155 3.93 -5.92 -11.19
C PHE A 155 4.55 -6.78 -10.08
N PRO A 156 4.84 -8.07 -10.32
CA PRO A 156 5.37 -8.95 -9.30
C PRO A 156 6.62 -8.36 -8.63
N ALA A 157 6.58 -8.29 -7.31
CA ALA A 157 7.61 -7.68 -6.48
C ALA A 157 7.64 -8.29 -5.07
N LYS A 158 8.78 -8.12 -4.40
CA LYS A 158 8.92 -8.30 -2.96
C LYS A 158 9.03 -6.94 -2.28
N VAL A 159 8.26 -6.74 -1.21
CA VAL A 159 8.30 -5.48 -0.45
C VAL A 159 8.70 -5.74 1.00
N THR A 160 9.67 -4.97 1.49
CA THR A 160 10.17 -5.08 2.87
C THR A 160 10.27 -3.70 3.51
N ALA A 161 10.17 -3.64 4.84
CA ALA A 161 10.21 -2.39 5.59
C ALA A 161 11.48 -2.29 6.45
N HIS A 162 12.19 -1.17 6.33
CA HIS A 162 13.49 -0.92 6.95
C HIS A 162 13.51 0.42 7.69
N TRP A 163 14.40 0.54 8.67
CA TRP A 163 14.71 1.81 9.33
C TRP A 163 15.84 2.51 8.57
N HIS A 164 15.48 3.38 7.62
CA HIS A 164 16.40 4.18 6.83
C HIS A 164 15.71 5.50 6.47
N LYS A 165 16.34 6.65 6.77
CA LYS A 165 15.75 8.00 6.62
C LYS A 165 14.31 8.10 7.19
N GLY A 166 14.04 7.41 8.30
CA GLY A 166 12.69 7.13 8.80
C GLY A 166 12.28 5.69 8.52
N THR A 167 11.04 5.49 8.05
CA THR A 167 10.54 4.20 7.57
C THR A 167 10.70 4.14 6.05
N THR A 168 11.50 3.19 5.56
CA THR A 168 11.68 2.95 4.13
C THR A 168 11.02 1.63 3.73
N PHE A 169 10.21 1.66 2.68
CA PHE A 169 9.69 0.49 1.99
C PHE A 169 10.57 0.22 0.77
N MET A 170 11.35 -0.86 0.83
CA MET A 170 12.13 -1.33 -0.30
C MET A 170 11.27 -2.26 -1.14
N ILE A 171 11.14 -1.94 -2.42
CA ILE A 171 10.36 -2.67 -3.42
C ILE A 171 11.36 -3.23 -4.43
N GLU A 172 11.55 -4.55 -4.42
CA GLU A 172 12.37 -5.25 -5.40
C GLU A 172 11.45 -5.96 -6.40
N PHE A 173 11.48 -5.53 -7.66
CA PHE A 173 10.68 -6.12 -8.73
C PHE A 173 11.34 -7.36 -9.33
N ASP A 174 10.51 -8.27 -9.82
CA ASP A 174 10.98 -9.35 -10.67
C ASP A 174 11.60 -8.77 -11.95
N GLU A 175 12.64 -9.42 -12.47
CA GLU A 175 13.31 -9.00 -13.71
C GLU A 175 12.33 -8.87 -14.90
N SER A 176 11.30 -9.74 -14.92
CA SER A 176 10.25 -9.72 -15.94
C SER A 176 9.49 -8.39 -16.01
N VAL A 177 9.35 -7.66 -14.89
CA VAL A 177 8.70 -6.35 -14.83
C VAL A 177 9.53 -5.31 -15.57
N ILE A 178 10.83 -5.28 -15.32
CA ILE A 178 11.76 -4.32 -15.94
C ILE A 178 11.87 -4.58 -17.44
N ILE A 179 11.99 -5.85 -17.84
CA ILE A 179 12.02 -6.25 -19.26
C ILE A 179 10.75 -5.76 -19.97
N ARG A 180 9.57 -6.02 -19.38
CA ARG A 180 8.29 -5.59 -19.95
C ARG A 180 8.19 -4.07 -20.04
N ASP A 181 8.60 -3.34 -19.00
CA ASP A 181 8.49 -1.89 -18.97
C ASP A 181 9.34 -1.24 -20.09
N LYS A 182 10.57 -1.73 -20.30
CA LYS A 182 11.44 -1.30 -21.42
C LYS A 182 10.80 -1.56 -22.79
N MET A 183 10.09 -2.68 -22.97
CA MET A 183 9.36 -2.96 -24.22
C MET A 183 8.17 -2.02 -24.46
N VAL A 184 7.56 -1.53 -23.39
CA VAL A 184 6.42 -0.59 -23.45
C VAL A 184 6.90 0.85 -23.64
N GLU A 185 8.10 1.22 -23.17
CA GLU A 185 8.71 2.53 -23.42
C GLU A 185 9.15 2.74 -24.86
N GLY A 186 9.50 1.67 -25.58
CA GLY A 186 9.82 1.72 -27.01
C GLY A 186 8.63 1.96 -27.95
N LYS A 187 7.44 2.24 -27.42
CA LYS A 187 6.19 2.53 -28.14
C LYS A 187 5.59 3.85 -27.68
#